data_AF-E2AV30-F1
#
_entry.id   AF-E2AV30-F1
#
_cell.length_a   1.000
_cell.length_b   1.000
_cell.length_c   1.000
_cell.angle_alpha   90.00
_cell.angle_beta   90.00
_cell.angle_gamma   90.00
#
_symmetry.space_group_name_H-M   'P 1'
#
loop_
_entity.id
_entity.type
_entity.pdbx_description
1 polymer ?
#
loop_
_entity_poly.entity_id
_entity_poly.type
_entity_poly.pdbx_seq_one_letter_code
_entity_poly.pdbx_strand_id
1 'polypeptide(L)' 'IGPFELPARVTGEIYRHFLVEDLPGLLEDMSLAERRAMWYQHDGAPPHYARGTREILNEMY' A
#
# COMPACT_ATOMS: atom_id res chain seq x y z
N ILE A 1 -4.43 10.81 -8.49
CA ILE A 1 -3.49 10.56 -7.38
C ILE A 1 -2.08 10.87 -7.87
N GLY A 2 -1.32 11.68 -7.12
CA GLY A 2 0.08 12.00 -7.45
C GLY A 2 1.06 10.89 -7.00
N PRO A 3 2.33 10.94 -7.42
CA PRO A 3 3.33 10.00 -6.93
C PRO A 3 3.61 10.20 -5.44
N PHE A 4 3.92 9.09 -4.75
CA PHE A 4 4.46 9.10 -3.39
C PHE A 4 5.86 8.46 -3.42
N GLU A 5 6.82 9.10 -2.78
CA GLU A 5 8.21 8.64 -2.76
C GLU A 5 8.51 7.89 -1.47
N LEU A 6 8.86 6.61 -1.60
CA LEU A 6 9.38 5.82 -0.49
C LEU A 6 10.88 6.10 -0.26
N PRO A 7 11.39 5.86 0.96
CA PRO A 7 12.82 5.95 1.22
C PRO A 7 13.63 5.02 0.30
N ALA A 8 14.88 5.41 0.00
CA ALA A 8 15.77 4.67 -0.91
C ALA A 8 16.01 3.20 -0.51
N ARG A 9 15.84 2.85 0.77
CA ARG A 9 15.85 1.48 1.27
C ARG A 9 14.51 1.14 1.90
N VAL A 10 13.73 0.33 1.21
CA VAL A 10 12.43 -0.12 1.70
C VAL A 10 12.59 -1.45 2.43
N THR A 11 12.26 -1.46 3.71
CA THR A 11 12.07 -2.70 4.50
C THR A 11 10.60 -3.07 4.53
N GLY A 12 10.27 -4.29 4.93
CA GLY A 12 8.88 -4.68 5.15
C GLY A 12 8.18 -3.81 6.19
N GLU A 13 8.89 -3.31 7.20
CA GLU A 13 8.32 -2.40 8.21
C GLU A 13 7.98 -1.03 7.63
N ILE A 14 8.91 -0.41 6.90
CA ILE A 14 8.67 0.86 6.20
C ILE A 14 7.49 0.72 5.23
N TYR A 15 7.45 -0.39 4.50
CA TYR A 15 6.37 -0.64 3.56
C TYR A 15 5.00 -0.77 4.25
N ARG A 16 4.94 -1.49 5.38
CA ARG A 16 3.72 -1.61 6.17
C ARG A 16 3.26 -0.27 6.76
N HIS A 17 4.20 0.55 7.25
CA HIS A 17 3.86 1.90 7.71
C HIS A 17 3.19 2.70 6.60
N PHE A 18 3.76 2.69 5.39
CA PHE A 18 3.16 3.35 4.23
C PHE A 18 1.74 2.86 3.94
N LEU A 19 1.50 1.54 3.98
CA LEU A 19 0.17 0.97 3.74
C LEU A 19 -0.89 1.45 4.74
N VAL A 20 -0.50 1.71 5.99
CA VAL A 20 -1.45 2.02 7.07
C VAL A 20 -1.64 3.52 7.21
N GLU A 21 -0.55 4.29 7.18
CA GLU A 21 -0.56 5.71 7.56
C GLU A 21 -0.69 6.64 6.35
N ASP A 22 -0.05 6.30 5.23
CA ASP A 22 0.09 7.22 4.10
C ASP A 22 -0.89 6.91 2.96
N LEU A 23 -0.98 5.63 2.56
CA LEU A 23 -1.80 5.19 1.43
C LEU A 23 -3.30 5.56 1.56
N PRO A 24 -3.96 5.42 2.73
CA PRO A 24 -5.37 5.80 2.85
C PRO A 24 -5.63 7.27 2.52
N GLY A 25 -4.71 8.17 2.93
CA GLY A 25 -4.78 9.59 2.61
C GLY A 25 -4.60 9.85 1.13
N LEU A 26 -3.68 9.16 0.47
CA LEU A 26 -3.49 9.28 -0.99
C LEU A 26 -4.71 8.84 -1.81
N LEU A 27 -5.53 7.95 -1.24
CA LEU A 27 -6.76 7.47 -1.87
C LEU A 27 -7.99 8.29 -1.46
N GLU A 28 -7.85 9.32 -0.61
CA GLU A 28 -9.00 9.99 0.02
C GLU A 28 -9.98 10.60 -0.98
N ASP A 29 -9.45 11.18 -2.06
CA ASP A 29 -10.24 11.79 -3.14
C ASP A 29 -10.95 10.76 -4.05
N MET A 30 -10.59 9.46 -3.96
CA MET A 30 -11.28 8.41 -4.72
C MET A 30 -12.59 8.02 -4.06
N SER A 31 -13.64 7.87 -4.86
CA SER A 31 -14.92 7.34 -4.40
C SER A 31 -14.79 5.87 -3.94
N LEU A 32 -15.72 5.42 -3.09
CA LEU A 32 -15.77 4.03 -2.64
C LEU A 32 -15.93 3.04 -3.81
N ALA A 33 -16.67 3.42 -4.85
CA ALA A 33 -16.88 2.58 -6.03
C ALA A 33 -15.58 2.38 -6.81
N GLU A 34 -14.78 3.45 -6.99
CA GLU A 34 -13.48 3.37 -7.65
C GLU A 34 -12.49 2.53 -6.83
N ARG A 35 -12.44 2.72 -5.50
CA ARG A 35 -11.57 1.92 -4.63
C ARG A 35 -11.90 0.43 -4.68
N ARG A 36 -13.18 0.06 -4.70
CA ARG A 36 -13.62 -1.35 -4.79
C ARG A 36 -13.33 -2.00 -6.15
N ALA A 37 -13.19 -1.20 -7.20
CA ALA A 37 -12.85 -1.68 -8.54
C ALA A 37 -11.34 -1.62 -8.83
N MET A 38 -10.54 -1.10 -7.90
CA MET A 38 -9.10 -0.93 -8.05
C MET A 38 -8.37 -2.27 -7.90
N TRP A 39 -7.30 -2.43 -8.68
CA TRP A 39 -6.38 -3.55 -8.55
C TRP A 39 -5.12 -3.09 -7.83
N TYR A 40 -4.70 -3.88 -6.85
CA TYR A 40 -3.46 -3.64 -6.12
C TYR A 40 -2.34 -4.50 -6.71
N GLN A 41 -1.33 -3.89 -7.33
CA GLN A 41 -0.28 -4.59 -8.08
C GLN A 41 1.11 -4.22 -7.57
N HIS A 42 1.94 -5.24 -7.31
CA HIS A 42 3.34 -5.11 -6.93
C HIS A 42 4.27 -5.92 -7.82
N ASP A 43 5.55 -5.60 -7.73
CA ASP A 43 6.62 -6.48 -8.18
C ASP A 43 6.93 -7.58 -7.12
N GLY A 44 7.98 -8.35 -7.36
CA GLY A 44 8.42 -9.43 -6.47
C GLY A 44 9.39 -9.00 -5.36
N ALA A 45 9.45 -7.73 -4.95
CA ALA A 45 10.42 -7.30 -3.93
C ALA A 45 10.09 -7.84 -2.52
N PRO A 46 11.10 -8.21 -1.69
CA PRO A 46 10.91 -8.75 -0.34
C PRO A 46 9.93 -8.02 0.58
N PRO A 47 9.90 -6.67 0.62
CA PRO A 47 8.95 -5.93 1.45
C PRO A 47 7.48 -6.18 1.09
N HIS A 48 7.19 -6.43 -0.18
CA HIS A 48 5.83 -6.53 -0.72
C HIS A 48 5.16 -7.87 -0.41
N TYR A 49 5.95 -8.95 -0.27
CA TYR A 49 5.42 -10.29 0.01
C TYR A 49 5.65 -10.79 1.43
N ALA A 50 6.23 -9.97 2.31
CA ALA A 50 6.39 -10.28 3.72
C ALA A 50 5.04 -10.58 4.40
N ARG A 51 5.02 -11.49 5.38
CA ARG A 51 3.78 -11.95 6.03
C ARG A 51 2.91 -10.79 6.53
N GLY A 52 3.48 -9.89 7.32
CA GLY A 52 2.74 -8.74 7.86
C GLY A 52 2.22 -7.78 6.78
N THR A 53 2.91 -7.69 5.63
CA THR A 53 2.42 -6.89 4.51
C THR A 53 1.15 -7.52 3.92
N ARG A 54 1.15 -8.85 3.73
CA ARG A 54 -0.04 -9.57 3.23
C ARG A 54 -1.23 -9.47 4.20
N GLU A 55 -0.97 -9.54 5.50
CA GLU A 55 -2.00 -9.38 6.53
C GLU A 55 -2.66 -8.00 6.42
N ILE A 56 -1.87 -6.92 6.38
CA ILE A 56 -2.39 -5.55 6.22
C ILE A 56 -3.17 -5.39 4.91
N LEU A 57 -2.65 -5.94 3.80
CA LEU A 57 -3.35 -5.87 2.51
C LEU A 57 -4.72 -6.53 2.60
N ASN A 58 -4.82 -7.76 3.12
CA ASN A 58 -6.09 -8.46 3.27
C ASN A 58 -7.09 -7.77 4.22
N GLU A 59 -6.59 -7.04 5.22
CA GLU A 59 -7.43 -6.37 6.21
C GLU A 59 -7.94 -5.00 5.73
N MET A 60 -7.16 -4.28 4.92
CA MET A 60 -7.45 -2.89 4.54
C MET A 60 -7.88 -2.68 3.09
N TYR A 61 -7.51 -3.58 2.15
CA TYR A 61 -7.59 -3.35 0.71
C TYR A 61 -8.16 -4.54 -0.06
#